data_AF-A0A969P0Z7-F1
#
_entry.id   AF-A0A969P0Z7-F1
#
_cell.length_a   1.000
_cell.length_b   1.000
_cell.length_c   1.000
_cell.angle_alpha   90.00
_cell.angle_beta   90.00
_cell.angle_gamma   90.00
#
_symmetry.space_group_name_H-M   'P 1'
#
loop_
_entity.id
_entity.type
_entity.pdbx_description
1 polymer ?
#
loop_
_entity_poly.entity_id
_entity_poly.type
_entity_poly.pdbx_seq_one_letter_code
_entity_poly.pdbx_strand_id
1 'polypeptide(L)'
;MQRFMMVFILVLLPVLTLALPQPGQAQEQPPVRCFETTGYCIEGVMLTYWERSGGLSTVGYPITEQSPDTTVDTWSGPVQWFERTRLEDHGPQGVLAGRLGVELLALQGRPWQYLPTVFHRFPHVRTVSELEHDYGCLYFEATMHSLCPPFRAYWEEHGGVDSFGYPISEPMMESIGDWAGTVQYFERHRMEFHHELRGTAFEIQTGRIGTEVLTLLQKRDDSPVRNTADIHSYQLYQPEAPQNLQPMPAAAPLPAAE
;
A
#
# COMPACT_ATOMS: atom_id res chain seq x y z
N MET A 1 -42.58 -34.86 -74.86
CA MET A 1 -42.90 -35.56 -73.60
C MET A 1 -42.92 -34.51 -72.48
N GLN A 2 -44.12 -34.10 -72.05
CA GLN A 2 -44.35 -33.17 -70.94
C GLN A 2 -43.99 -33.83 -69.61
N ARG A 3 -43.25 -33.13 -68.74
CA ARG A 3 -43.25 -33.42 -67.29
C ARG A 3 -43.36 -32.10 -66.52
N PHE A 4 -44.33 -32.10 -65.62
CA PHE A 4 -44.85 -31.01 -64.80
C PHE A 4 -43.79 -30.45 -63.85
N MET A 5 -43.71 -29.12 -63.75
CA MET A 5 -42.95 -28.43 -62.70
C MET A 5 -43.95 -27.84 -61.70
N MET A 6 -44.05 -28.46 -60.52
CA MET A 6 -44.86 -27.98 -59.39
C MET A 6 -44.17 -26.76 -58.76
N VAL A 7 -44.85 -25.63 -58.74
CA VAL A 7 -44.43 -24.42 -58.02
C VAL A 7 -44.97 -24.49 -56.59
N PHE A 8 -44.09 -24.56 -55.59
CA PHE A 8 -44.45 -24.38 -54.18
C PHE A 8 -44.36 -22.89 -53.83
N ILE A 9 -45.48 -22.27 -53.48
CA ILE A 9 -45.54 -20.90 -52.93
C ILE A 9 -45.37 -21.00 -51.41
N LEU A 10 -44.23 -20.56 -50.89
CA LEU A 10 -43.97 -20.39 -49.46
C LEU A 10 -44.58 -19.05 -49.02
N VAL A 11 -45.62 -19.11 -48.18
CA VAL A 11 -46.21 -17.92 -47.54
C VAL A 11 -45.41 -17.60 -46.27
N LEU A 12 -44.66 -16.50 -46.29
CA LEU A 12 -43.96 -15.95 -45.13
C LEU A 12 -44.93 -15.12 -44.27
N LEU A 13 -45.26 -15.60 -43.08
CA LEU A 13 -45.96 -14.83 -42.05
C LEU A 13 -44.94 -13.98 -41.26
N PRO A 14 -45.18 -12.68 -41.02
CA PRO A 14 -44.30 -11.86 -40.19
C PRO A 14 -44.49 -12.25 -38.71
N VAL A 15 -43.41 -12.72 -38.07
CA VAL A 15 -43.36 -12.91 -36.61
C VAL A 15 -43.18 -11.53 -35.98
N LEU A 16 -44.24 -11.01 -35.36
CA LEU A 16 -44.19 -9.76 -34.61
C LEU A 16 -43.59 -10.03 -33.23
N THR A 17 -42.30 -9.75 -33.04
CA THR A 17 -41.61 -9.85 -31.76
C THR A 17 -42.01 -8.68 -30.85
N LEU A 18 -42.86 -8.94 -29.86
CA LEU A 18 -43.09 -8.02 -28.74
C LEU A 18 -41.82 -7.95 -27.89
N ALA A 19 -41.08 -6.85 -28.00
CA ALA A 19 -39.96 -6.54 -27.12
C ALA A 19 -40.51 -6.19 -25.72
N LEU A 20 -40.43 -7.14 -24.79
CA LEU A 20 -40.65 -6.85 -23.38
C LEU A 20 -39.50 -5.96 -22.89
N PRO A 21 -39.77 -4.86 -22.15
CA PRO A 21 -38.73 -4.05 -21.56
C PRO A 21 -37.95 -4.92 -20.57
N GLN A 22 -36.68 -5.19 -20.88
CA GLN A 22 -35.78 -5.77 -19.90
C GLN A 22 -35.58 -4.73 -18.78
N PRO A 23 -35.63 -5.13 -17.50
CA PRO A 23 -35.22 -4.24 -16.42
C PRO A 23 -33.78 -3.82 -16.72
N GLY A 24 -33.57 -2.54 -17.01
CA GLY A 24 -32.22 -2.00 -17.15
C GLY A 24 -31.48 -2.27 -15.85
N GLN A 25 -30.32 -2.92 -15.94
CA GLN A 25 -29.45 -3.04 -14.77
C GLN A 25 -29.06 -1.61 -14.39
N ALA A 26 -29.64 -1.10 -13.30
CA ALA A 26 -29.16 0.12 -12.68
C ALA A 26 -27.73 -0.17 -12.23
N GLN A 27 -26.74 0.46 -12.86
CA GLN A 27 -25.38 0.47 -12.33
C GLN A 27 -25.44 1.18 -10.99
N GLU A 28 -25.24 0.43 -9.92
CA GLU A 28 -25.08 0.97 -8.57
C GLU A 28 -23.87 1.90 -8.59
N GLN A 29 -24.07 3.16 -8.16
CA GLN A 29 -22.98 4.13 -8.11
C GLN A 29 -21.91 3.60 -7.15
N PRO A 30 -20.62 3.69 -7.50
CA PRO A 30 -19.56 3.28 -6.59
C PRO A 30 -19.68 4.08 -5.28
N PRO A 31 -19.44 3.44 -4.11
CA PRO A 31 -19.49 4.14 -2.84
C PRO A 31 -18.46 5.27 -2.85
N VAL A 32 -18.83 6.44 -2.32
CA VAL A 32 -17.99 7.64 -2.31
C VAL A 32 -18.01 8.31 -0.94
N ARG A 33 -16.85 8.81 -0.51
CA ARG A 33 -16.72 9.63 0.70
C ARG A 33 -15.82 10.82 0.42
N CYS A 34 -16.36 12.02 0.56
CA CYS A 34 -15.65 13.29 0.36
C CYS A 34 -15.25 13.93 1.70
N PHE A 35 -14.09 14.58 1.72
CA PHE A 35 -13.54 15.21 2.91
C PHE A 35 -13.39 16.72 2.69
N GLU A 36 -14.18 17.53 3.39
CA GLU A 36 -14.14 19.00 3.26
C GLU A 36 -12.75 19.57 3.58
N THR A 37 -12.05 18.97 4.55
CA THR A 37 -10.71 19.41 4.99
C THR A 37 -9.69 19.42 3.85
N THR A 38 -9.75 18.45 2.93
CA THR A 38 -8.79 18.33 1.82
C THR A 38 -9.41 18.63 0.45
N GLY A 39 -10.74 18.62 0.36
CA GLY A 39 -11.48 18.78 -0.89
C GLY A 39 -11.51 17.52 -1.77
N TYR A 40 -10.91 16.41 -1.35
CA TYR A 40 -10.83 15.17 -2.14
C TYR A 40 -11.83 14.12 -1.68
N CYS A 41 -12.21 13.24 -2.60
CA CYS A 41 -13.09 12.10 -2.35
C CYS A 41 -12.34 10.78 -2.54
N ILE A 42 -12.77 9.76 -1.82
CA ILE A 42 -12.34 8.36 -2.00
C ILE A 42 -13.53 7.60 -2.60
N GLU A 43 -13.30 6.82 -3.64
CA GLU A 43 -14.36 6.12 -4.37
C GLU A 43 -14.10 4.62 -4.47
N GLY A 44 -15.18 3.85 -4.63
CA GLY A 44 -15.14 2.44 -5.02
C GLY A 44 -14.33 1.55 -4.08
N VAL A 45 -13.50 0.68 -4.68
CA VAL A 45 -12.73 -0.32 -3.94
C VAL A 45 -11.65 0.29 -3.03
N MET A 46 -11.18 1.50 -3.34
CA MET A 46 -10.23 2.22 -2.48
C MET A 46 -10.91 2.72 -1.21
N LEU A 47 -12.18 3.15 -1.27
CA LEU A 47 -12.95 3.50 -0.08
C LEU A 47 -13.15 2.27 0.82
N THR A 48 -13.53 1.12 0.22
CA THR A 48 -13.65 -0.14 0.97
C THR A 48 -12.34 -0.57 1.61
N TYR A 49 -11.19 -0.34 0.96
CA TYR A 49 -9.87 -0.57 1.57
C TYR A 49 -9.59 0.39 2.71
N TRP A 50 -9.85 1.68 2.49
CA TRP A 50 -9.60 2.72 3.47
C TRP A 50 -10.38 2.45 4.77
N GLU A 51 -11.67 2.09 4.67
CA GLU A 51 -12.52 1.81 5.84
C GLU A 51 -12.05 0.59 6.65
N ARG A 52 -11.65 -0.49 5.97
CA ARG A 52 -11.16 -1.71 6.66
C ARG A 52 -9.76 -1.57 7.24
N SER A 53 -8.94 -0.67 6.70
CA SER A 53 -7.51 -0.57 7.04
C SER A 53 -7.21 0.53 8.06
N GLY A 54 -8.18 0.90 8.89
CA GLY A 54 -8.02 1.90 9.95
C GLY A 54 -8.34 3.35 9.54
N GLY A 55 -8.76 3.59 8.30
CA GLY A 55 -9.21 4.90 7.83
C GLY A 55 -8.23 6.03 8.17
N LEU A 56 -8.68 7.03 8.93
CA LEU A 56 -7.88 8.20 9.28
C LEU A 56 -6.63 7.86 10.11
N SER A 57 -6.67 6.86 11.00
CA SER A 57 -5.55 6.60 11.92
C SER A 57 -4.36 5.94 11.23
N THR A 58 -4.61 5.11 10.21
CA THR A 58 -3.57 4.37 9.49
C THR A 58 -3.30 4.95 8.10
N VAL A 59 -4.35 5.21 7.30
CA VAL A 59 -4.24 5.68 5.91
C VAL A 59 -4.24 7.21 5.81
N GLY A 60 -5.05 7.88 6.62
CA GLY A 60 -5.14 9.35 6.69
C GLY A 60 -6.15 9.95 5.68
N TYR A 61 -6.17 11.29 5.60
CA TYR A 61 -7.00 11.97 4.60
C TYR A 61 -6.46 11.79 3.17
N PRO A 62 -7.32 11.73 2.13
CA PRO A 62 -6.85 11.81 0.75
C PRO A 62 -6.24 13.19 0.50
N ILE A 63 -5.09 13.22 -0.19
CA ILE A 63 -4.35 14.44 -0.52
C ILE A 63 -4.23 14.67 -2.04
N THR A 64 -4.82 13.78 -2.84
CA THR A 64 -4.98 13.93 -4.30
C THR A 64 -6.34 13.37 -4.74
N GLU A 65 -6.73 13.68 -5.97
CA GLU A 65 -7.71 12.86 -6.70
C GLU A 65 -7.14 11.46 -6.98
N GLN A 66 -8.02 10.50 -7.30
CA GLN A 66 -7.60 9.20 -7.80
C GLN A 66 -7.13 9.34 -9.26
N SER A 67 -5.89 8.93 -9.53
CA SER A 67 -5.35 8.82 -10.88
C SER A 67 -5.61 7.41 -11.43
N PRO A 68 -6.19 7.24 -12.63
CA PRO A 68 -6.56 5.91 -13.13
C PRO A 68 -5.38 5.10 -13.69
N ASP A 69 -4.30 5.76 -14.09
CA ASP A 69 -3.13 5.12 -14.71
C ASP A 69 -1.85 5.81 -14.23
N THR A 70 -1.32 5.33 -13.11
CA THR A 70 -0.03 5.77 -12.57
C THR A 70 0.93 4.58 -12.58
N THR A 71 2.10 4.77 -13.16
CA THR A 71 3.17 3.78 -13.15
C THR A 71 4.02 3.92 -11.90
N VAL A 72 4.05 2.84 -11.11
CA VAL A 72 4.91 2.65 -9.94
C VAL A 72 5.82 1.45 -10.21
N ASP A 73 7.12 1.70 -10.29
CA ASP A 73 8.13 0.70 -10.65
C ASP A 73 7.79 -0.05 -11.96
N THR A 74 7.36 -1.32 -11.88
CA THR A 74 7.01 -2.16 -13.04
C THR A 74 5.51 -2.38 -13.22
N TRP A 75 4.69 -1.77 -12.37
CA TRP A 75 3.24 -1.90 -12.38
C TRP A 75 2.59 -0.55 -12.74
N SER A 76 1.43 -0.59 -13.39
CA SER A 76 0.61 0.60 -13.65
C SER A 76 -0.85 0.31 -13.31
N GLY A 77 -1.53 1.27 -12.72
CA GLY A 77 -2.95 1.17 -12.43
C GLY A 77 -3.46 2.34 -11.59
N PRO A 78 -4.69 2.22 -11.05
CA PRO A 78 -5.29 3.28 -10.29
C PRO A 78 -4.57 3.53 -8.97
N VAL A 79 -4.29 4.80 -8.67
CA VAL A 79 -3.55 5.25 -7.50
C VAL A 79 -4.24 6.44 -6.87
N GLN A 80 -4.27 6.50 -5.55
CA GLN A 80 -4.59 7.72 -4.82
C GLN A 80 -3.63 7.93 -3.65
N TRP A 81 -3.17 9.17 -3.47
CA TRP A 81 -2.28 9.52 -2.36
C TRP A 81 -3.09 9.97 -1.15
N PHE A 82 -2.61 9.55 0.02
CA PHE A 82 -3.15 9.91 1.32
C PHE A 82 -2.04 10.50 2.19
N GLU A 83 -2.41 11.10 3.32
CA GLU A 83 -1.43 11.69 4.24
C GLU A 83 -0.38 10.67 4.67
N ARG A 84 -0.78 9.41 4.94
CA ARG A 84 0.07 8.42 5.63
C ARG A 84 0.51 7.27 4.72
N THR A 85 -0.12 7.11 3.55
CA THR A 85 0.31 6.12 2.55
C THR A 85 -0.21 6.49 1.15
N ARG A 86 -0.01 5.60 0.18
CA ARG A 86 -0.60 5.64 -1.16
C ARG A 86 -1.40 4.36 -1.35
N LEU A 87 -2.63 4.42 -1.85
CA LEU A 87 -3.39 3.22 -2.20
C LEU A 87 -3.24 2.94 -3.69
N GLU A 88 -3.05 1.66 -4.00
CA GLU A 88 -2.83 1.13 -5.35
C GLU A 88 -3.87 0.04 -5.61
N ASP A 89 -4.70 0.21 -6.63
CA ASP A 89 -5.69 -0.81 -7.02
C ASP A 89 -5.08 -1.77 -8.04
N HIS A 90 -4.67 -2.95 -7.57
CA HIS A 90 -4.09 -3.99 -8.43
C HIS A 90 -5.18 -4.82 -9.13
N GLY A 91 -6.44 -4.39 -9.16
CA GLY A 91 -7.52 -5.08 -9.87
C GLY A 91 -7.90 -6.39 -9.15
N PRO A 92 -7.80 -7.57 -9.80
CA PRO A 92 -8.15 -8.84 -9.16
C PRO A 92 -7.39 -9.16 -7.87
N GLN A 93 -6.17 -8.62 -7.71
CA GLN A 93 -5.35 -8.75 -6.51
C GLN A 93 -5.83 -7.83 -5.37
N GLY A 94 -6.73 -6.90 -5.68
CA GLY A 94 -7.30 -5.93 -4.74
C GLY A 94 -6.42 -4.70 -4.51
N VAL A 95 -6.91 -3.83 -3.63
CA VAL A 95 -6.20 -2.62 -3.22
C VAL A 95 -5.13 -2.94 -2.19
N LEU A 96 -3.95 -2.33 -2.34
CA LEU A 96 -2.82 -2.42 -1.42
C LEU A 96 -2.31 -1.02 -1.06
N ALA A 97 -1.77 -0.86 0.15
CA ALA A 97 -0.97 0.31 0.50
C ALA A 97 0.42 0.21 -0.13
N GLY A 98 0.89 1.21 -0.87
CA GLY A 98 2.22 1.23 -1.49
C GLY A 98 3.35 1.02 -0.47
N ARG A 99 4.51 0.57 -0.94
CA ARG A 99 5.67 0.26 -0.07
C ARG A 99 6.42 1.54 0.36
N LEU A 100 5.67 2.54 0.85
CA LEU A 100 6.20 3.89 1.05
C LEU A 100 7.30 3.98 2.13
N GLY A 101 7.39 3.03 3.07
CA GLY A 101 8.52 3.01 4.00
C GLY A 101 9.83 2.66 3.30
N VAL A 102 9.78 1.74 2.32
CA VAL A 102 10.90 1.44 1.42
C VAL A 102 11.23 2.64 0.55
N GLU A 103 10.22 3.24 -0.07
CA GLU A 103 10.40 4.38 -0.99
C GLU A 103 11.00 5.59 -0.28
N LEU A 104 10.49 5.93 0.91
CA LEU A 104 10.94 7.08 1.68
C LEU A 104 12.42 6.95 2.07
N LEU A 105 12.81 5.80 2.62
CA LEU A 105 14.21 5.54 3.00
C LEU A 105 15.16 5.59 1.79
N ALA A 106 14.72 5.07 0.63
CA ALA A 106 15.49 5.16 -0.61
C ALA A 106 15.63 6.61 -1.10
N LEU A 107 14.55 7.39 -1.10
CA LEU A 107 14.57 8.82 -1.49
C LEU A 107 15.42 9.67 -0.55
N GLN A 108 15.57 9.27 0.71
CA GLN A 108 16.47 9.89 1.68
C GLN A 108 17.93 9.45 1.55
N GLY A 109 18.26 8.58 0.58
CA GLY A 109 19.62 8.10 0.35
C GLY A 109 20.11 7.08 1.38
N ARG A 110 19.20 6.43 2.11
CA ARG A 110 19.50 5.47 3.19
C ARG A 110 18.63 4.22 3.06
N PRO A 111 18.71 3.49 1.94
CA PRO A 111 17.80 2.39 1.67
C PRO A 111 17.94 1.30 2.74
N TRP A 112 16.80 0.66 3.05
CA TRP A 112 16.63 -0.16 4.25
C TRP A 112 17.60 -1.35 4.33
N GLN A 113 18.06 -1.86 3.19
CA GLN A 113 19.01 -2.99 3.10
C GLN A 113 20.36 -2.71 3.78
N TYR A 114 20.69 -1.45 4.04
CA TYR A 114 21.90 -1.05 4.78
C TYR A 114 21.62 -0.68 6.24
N LEU A 115 20.38 -0.76 6.70
CA LEU A 115 20.07 -0.49 8.10
C LEU A 115 20.52 -1.68 8.97
N PRO A 116 20.97 -1.42 10.22
CA PRO A 116 21.31 -2.49 11.14
C PRO A 116 20.11 -3.40 11.43
N THR A 117 20.33 -4.71 11.34
CA THR A 117 19.37 -5.75 11.70
C THR A 117 19.38 -6.04 13.21
N VAL A 118 18.42 -6.83 13.68
CA VAL A 118 18.20 -7.09 15.12
C VAL A 118 19.47 -7.51 15.87
N PHE A 119 20.26 -8.44 15.31
CA PHE A 119 21.46 -8.97 15.99
C PHE A 119 22.62 -7.98 16.05
N HIS A 120 22.64 -6.96 15.18
CA HIS A 120 23.57 -5.85 15.32
C HIS A 120 23.14 -4.91 16.45
N ARG A 121 21.83 -4.71 16.63
CA ARG A 121 21.29 -3.75 17.59
C ARG A 121 21.14 -4.29 19.01
N PHE A 122 20.87 -5.58 19.14
CA PHE A 122 20.77 -6.29 20.41
C PHE A 122 21.90 -7.31 20.53
N PRO A 123 23.17 -6.89 20.72
CA PRO A 123 24.33 -7.78 20.71
C PRO A 123 24.34 -8.79 21.87
N HIS A 124 23.48 -8.59 22.88
CA HIS A 124 23.30 -9.51 23.99
C HIS A 124 22.34 -10.66 23.67
N VAL A 125 21.43 -10.48 22.72
CA VAL A 125 20.46 -11.49 22.29
C VAL A 125 21.18 -12.49 21.38
N ARG A 126 21.19 -13.76 21.77
CA ARG A 126 21.94 -14.81 21.04
C ARG A 126 21.06 -15.71 20.17
N THR A 127 19.74 -15.69 20.38
CA THR A 127 18.80 -16.56 19.66
C THR A 127 17.47 -15.84 19.39
N VAL A 128 16.75 -16.31 18.37
CA VAL A 128 15.36 -15.87 18.11
C VAL A 128 14.45 -16.20 19.28
N SER A 129 14.61 -17.38 19.89
CA SER A 129 13.81 -17.78 21.05
C SER A 129 13.98 -16.84 22.25
N GLU A 130 15.19 -16.32 22.49
CA GLU A 130 15.44 -15.32 23.54
C GLU A 130 14.72 -13.99 23.21
N LEU A 131 14.79 -13.55 21.96
CA LEU A 131 14.11 -12.35 21.49
C LEU A 131 12.58 -12.44 21.68
N GLU A 132 11.99 -13.58 21.32
CA GLU A 132 10.55 -13.82 21.40
C GLU A 132 10.08 -14.00 22.85
N HIS A 133 10.82 -14.78 23.65
CA HIS A 133 10.41 -15.13 25.01
C HIS A 133 10.68 -13.99 26.01
N ASP A 134 11.89 -13.41 25.98
CA ASP A 134 12.33 -12.48 27.02
C ASP A 134 11.93 -11.03 26.72
N TYR A 135 11.80 -10.68 25.43
CA TYR A 135 11.47 -9.33 24.98
C TYR A 135 10.09 -9.22 24.33
N GLY A 136 9.39 -10.34 24.13
CA GLY A 136 8.07 -10.35 23.50
C GLY A 136 8.09 -9.83 22.07
N CYS A 137 9.21 -9.93 21.35
CA CYS A 137 9.27 -9.47 19.97
C CYS A 137 8.84 -10.57 18.99
N LEU A 138 8.57 -10.18 17.75
CA LEU A 138 8.49 -11.08 16.59
C LEU A 138 9.76 -10.91 15.76
N TYR A 139 10.35 -12.02 15.30
CA TYR A 139 11.46 -11.99 14.33
C TYR A 139 10.96 -12.32 12.93
N PHE A 140 11.38 -11.53 11.95
CA PHE A 140 11.02 -11.74 10.55
C PHE A 140 12.24 -12.13 9.74
N GLU A 141 12.35 -13.42 9.40
CA GLU A 141 13.49 -13.93 8.62
C GLU A 141 13.61 -13.24 7.26
N ALA A 142 12.48 -12.93 6.62
CA ALA A 142 12.45 -12.26 5.31
C ALA A 142 13.26 -10.96 5.31
N THR A 143 13.13 -10.13 6.34
CA THR A 143 13.81 -8.82 6.42
C THR A 143 14.96 -8.79 7.42
N MET A 144 15.14 -9.86 8.20
CA MET A 144 16.05 -9.98 9.33
C MET A 144 15.84 -8.92 10.44
N HIS A 145 14.65 -8.32 10.48
CA HIS A 145 14.29 -7.32 11.48
C HIS A 145 13.35 -7.89 12.54
N SER A 146 13.31 -7.19 13.69
CA SER A 146 12.40 -7.53 14.77
C SER A 146 11.28 -6.52 14.95
N LEU A 147 10.18 -6.96 15.55
CA LEU A 147 9.09 -6.10 15.97
C LEU A 147 8.79 -6.35 17.45
N CYS A 148 9.18 -5.42 18.29
CA CYS A 148 9.03 -5.49 19.74
C CYS A 148 7.91 -4.54 20.23
N PRO A 149 7.38 -4.72 21.44
CA PRO A 149 6.57 -3.71 22.10
C PRO A 149 7.30 -2.36 22.17
N PRO A 150 6.60 -1.22 22.05
CA PRO A 150 5.14 -1.11 21.92
C PRO A 150 4.61 -1.31 20.48
N PHE A 151 5.45 -1.20 19.45
CA PHE A 151 5.00 -1.24 18.04
C PHE A 151 4.33 -2.57 17.66
N ARG A 152 4.77 -3.69 18.25
CA ARG A 152 4.15 -5.00 18.04
C ARG A 152 2.64 -5.01 18.30
N ALA A 153 2.22 -4.49 19.45
CA ALA A 153 0.81 -4.51 19.84
C ALA A 153 -0.04 -3.72 18.84
N TYR A 154 0.40 -2.52 18.47
CA TYR A 154 -0.28 -1.71 17.47
C TYR A 154 -0.36 -2.42 16.10
N TRP A 155 0.74 -3.03 15.66
CA TRP A 155 0.78 -3.77 14.40
C TRP A 155 -0.20 -4.94 14.38
N GLU A 156 -0.24 -5.76 15.43
CA GLU A 156 -1.14 -6.92 15.56
C GLU A 156 -2.62 -6.47 15.58
N GLU A 157 -2.94 -5.38 16.28
CA GLU A 157 -4.30 -4.86 16.42
C GLU A 157 -4.84 -4.18 15.14
N HIS A 158 -3.95 -3.69 14.26
CA HIS A 158 -4.32 -2.85 13.12
C HIS A 158 -4.09 -3.53 11.76
N GLY A 159 -4.15 -4.86 11.70
CA GLY A 159 -4.14 -5.63 10.45
C GLY A 159 -2.79 -6.20 10.04
N GLY A 160 -1.76 -6.01 10.86
CA GLY A 160 -0.47 -6.67 10.71
C GLY A 160 0.17 -6.52 9.32
N VAL A 161 0.56 -7.65 8.75
CA VAL A 161 1.33 -7.69 7.49
C VAL A 161 0.54 -7.11 6.31
N ASP A 162 -0.78 -7.27 6.29
CA ASP A 162 -1.62 -6.80 5.20
C ASP A 162 -1.73 -5.27 5.17
N SER A 163 -1.63 -4.62 6.34
CA SER A 163 -1.72 -3.16 6.47
C SER A 163 -0.35 -2.48 6.45
N PHE A 164 0.65 -3.06 7.12
CA PHE A 164 1.96 -2.40 7.32
C PHE A 164 3.11 -3.04 6.54
N GLY A 165 2.96 -4.31 6.14
CA GLY A 165 4.07 -5.13 5.68
C GLY A 165 5.04 -5.51 6.81
N TYR A 166 6.20 -6.04 6.42
CA TYR A 166 7.24 -6.44 7.37
C TYR A 166 8.02 -5.25 7.93
N PRO A 167 8.58 -5.33 9.16
CA PRO A 167 9.54 -4.33 9.63
C PRO A 167 10.78 -4.35 8.72
N ILE A 168 11.29 -3.17 8.38
CA ILE A 168 12.51 -2.97 7.55
C ILE A 168 13.58 -2.16 8.28
N SER A 169 13.41 -2.00 9.60
CA SER A 169 14.35 -1.34 10.49
C SER A 169 14.12 -1.80 11.92
N GLU A 170 15.10 -1.62 12.79
CA GLU A 170 14.87 -1.64 14.24
C GLU A 170 14.43 -0.26 14.76
N PRO A 171 13.70 -0.17 15.89
CA PRO A 171 13.19 1.11 16.44
C PRO A 171 14.28 2.17 16.62
N MET A 172 14.26 3.30 15.92
CA MET A 172 15.31 4.31 15.93
C MET A 172 14.80 5.71 16.24
N MET A 173 15.69 6.58 16.74
CA MET A 173 15.36 8.00 16.91
C MET A 173 15.44 8.70 15.55
N GLU A 174 14.39 9.45 15.22
CA GLU A 174 14.34 10.33 14.04
C GLU A 174 13.98 11.75 14.46
N SER A 175 14.30 12.71 13.59
CA SER A 175 13.80 14.09 13.66
C SER A 175 13.00 14.38 12.40
N ILE A 176 11.71 14.64 12.56
CA ILE A 176 10.73 14.82 11.49
C ILE A 176 10.06 16.18 11.70
N GLY A 177 10.47 17.17 10.91
CA GLY A 177 10.10 18.56 11.15
C GLY A 177 10.58 19.04 12.52
N ASP A 178 9.66 19.56 13.32
CA ASP A 178 9.95 20.04 14.69
C ASP A 178 9.81 18.95 15.77
N TRP A 179 9.40 17.73 15.38
CA TRP A 179 9.24 16.61 16.30
C TRP A 179 10.42 15.65 16.22
N ALA A 180 10.80 15.08 17.37
CA ALA A 180 11.77 14.00 17.45
C ALA A 180 11.24 12.90 18.37
N GLY A 181 11.39 11.65 17.93
CA GLY A 181 10.87 10.51 18.67
C GLY A 181 11.39 9.19 18.14
N THR A 182 11.00 8.11 18.83
CA THR A 182 11.32 6.76 18.38
C THR A 182 10.34 6.37 17.28
N VAL A 183 10.86 5.88 16.17
CA VAL A 183 10.08 5.38 15.05
C VAL A 183 10.54 3.98 14.68
N GLN A 184 9.69 3.24 13.99
CA GLN A 184 10.10 2.04 13.26
C GLN A 184 9.52 2.08 11.85
N TYR A 185 10.36 1.83 10.85
CA TYR A 185 9.94 1.70 9.46
C TYR A 185 9.53 0.26 9.15
N PHE A 186 8.43 0.15 8.42
CA PHE A 186 7.87 -1.05 7.83
C PHE A 186 7.83 -0.87 6.32
N GLU A 187 7.55 -1.94 5.57
CA GLU A 187 7.50 -1.83 4.11
C GLU A 187 6.53 -0.75 3.64
N ARG A 188 5.33 -0.67 4.23
CA ARG A 188 4.25 0.21 3.76
C ARG A 188 4.04 1.47 4.61
N HIS A 189 4.61 1.53 5.81
CA HIS A 189 4.36 2.58 6.80
C HIS A 189 5.60 2.87 7.66
N ARG A 190 5.59 4.03 8.34
CA ARG A 190 6.43 4.32 9.51
C ARG A 190 5.51 4.36 10.72
N MET A 191 5.85 3.71 11.83
CA MET A 191 5.18 3.92 13.11
C MET A 191 6.01 4.85 13.98
N GLU A 192 5.34 5.71 14.74
CA GLU A 192 5.90 6.78 15.54
C GLU A 192 5.40 6.61 16.98
N PHE A 193 6.33 6.60 17.93
CA PHE A 193 6.03 6.49 19.34
C PHE A 193 5.97 7.87 19.99
N HIS A 194 4.75 8.29 20.32
CA HIS A 194 4.44 9.54 21.00
C HIS A 194 4.43 9.32 22.51
N HIS A 195 5.62 9.39 23.12
CA HIS A 195 5.80 9.17 24.56
C HIS A 195 4.95 10.11 25.44
N GLU A 196 4.64 11.30 24.94
CA GLU A 196 3.76 12.29 25.55
C GLU A 196 2.28 11.87 25.59
N LEU A 197 1.91 10.84 24.82
CA LEU A 197 0.57 10.26 24.72
C LEU A 197 0.48 8.83 25.27
N ARG A 198 1.45 8.39 26.08
CA ARG A 198 1.48 7.04 26.67
C ARG A 198 0.19 6.69 27.41
N GLY A 199 -0.29 5.47 27.19
CA GLY A 199 -1.53 4.95 27.76
C GLY A 199 -2.79 5.44 27.04
N THR A 200 -2.66 6.16 25.92
CA THR A 200 -3.80 6.56 25.08
C THR A 200 -3.81 5.79 23.76
N ALA A 201 -4.92 5.83 23.04
CA ALA A 201 -5.02 5.26 21.69
C ALA A 201 -4.11 5.95 20.65
N PHE A 202 -3.47 7.07 21.02
CA PHE A 202 -2.58 7.85 20.15
C PHE A 202 -1.10 7.71 20.52
N GLU A 203 -0.77 6.78 21.44
CA GLU A 203 0.60 6.49 21.83
C GLU A 203 1.45 6.04 20.64
N ILE A 204 0.88 5.20 19.77
CA ILE A 204 1.48 4.80 18.51
C ILE A 204 0.65 5.37 17.37
N GLN A 205 1.31 6.07 16.45
CA GLN A 205 0.69 6.64 15.26
C GLN A 205 1.48 6.22 14.03
N THR A 206 0.84 6.08 12.87
CA THR A 206 1.58 6.02 11.60
C THR A 206 2.10 7.40 11.18
N GLY A 207 3.26 7.47 10.56
CA GLY A 207 3.83 8.72 10.04
C GLY A 207 3.08 9.21 8.81
N ARG A 208 3.19 10.51 8.52
CA ARG A 208 2.62 11.15 7.31
C ARG A 208 3.47 10.89 6.07
N ILE A 209 3.90 9.65 5.86
CA ILE A 209 4.89 9.31 4.84
C ILE A 209 4.35 9.41 3.41
N GLY A 210 3.03 9.38 3.21
CA GLY A 210 2.42 9.68 1.92
C GLY A 210 2.67 11.13 1.49
N THR A 211 2.49 12.08 2.42
CA THR A 211 2.85 13.49 2.18
C THR A 211 4.37 13.68 1.97
N GLU A 212 5.21 13.02 2.77
CA GLU A 212 6.67 13.13 2.66
C GLU A 212 7.18 12.62 1.30
N VAL A 213 6.77 11.42 0.90
CA VAL A 213 7.19 10.82 -0.38
C VAL A 213 6.70 11.65 -1.56
N LEU A 214 5.41 12.04 -1.59
CA LEU A 214 4.86 12.84 -2.68
C LEU A 214 5.62 14.17 -2.84
N THR A 215 5.94 14.83 -1.72
CA THR A 215 6.73 16.08 -1.72
C THR A 215 8.14 15.87 -2.30
N LEU A 216 8.81 14.79 -1.93
CA LEU A 216 10.16 14.47 -2.45
C LEU A 216 10.14 14.17 -3.94
N LEU A 217 9.11 13.47 -4.42
CA LEU A 217 8.94 13.15 -5.83
C LEU A 217 8.67 14.41 -6.67
N GLN A 218 7.81 15.32 -6.21
CA GLN A 218 7.55 16.60 -6.88
C GLN A 218 8.82 17.46 -6.98
N LYS A 219 9.59 17.59 -5.89
CA LYS A 219 10.87 18.33 -5.91
C LYS A 219 11.89 17.75 -6.89
N ARG A 220 11.87 16.43 -7.08
CA ARG A 220 12.73 15.74 -8.03
C ARG A 220 12.35 16.08 -9.48
N ASP A 221 11.06 16.22 -9.76
CA ASP A 221 10.55 16.53 -11.10
C ASP A 221 10.77 18.01 -11.47
N ASP A 222 10.64 18.92 -10.50
CA ASP A 222 10.91 20.36 -10.67
C ASP A 222 12.40 20.69 -10.88
N SER A 223 13.30 19.71 -10.75
CA SER A 223 14.74 19.92 -10.93
C SER A 223 15.08 20.05 -12.43
N PRO A 224 15.78 21.12 -12.87
CA PRO A 224 15.98 21.48 -14.30
C PRO A 224 16.81 20.48 -15.12
N VAL A 225 17.18 19.33 -14.55
CA VAL A 225 17.98 18.27 -15.17
C VAL A 225 17.10 17.22 -15.89
N ARG A 226 15.77 17.28 -15.78
CA ARG A 226 14.86 16.42 -16.57
C ARG A 226 13.75 17.23 -17.23
N ASN A 227 13.57 17.01 -18.53
CA ASN A 227 12.58 17.71 -19.33
C ASN A 227 11.21 17.04 -19.19
N THR A 228 10.28 17.81 -18.64
CA THR A 228 8.81 17.77 -18.67
C THR A 228 8.08 16.58 -19.32
N ALA A 229 7.28 15.87 -18.51
CA ALA A 229 5.84 15.62 -18.66
C ALA A 229 5.41 14.47 -17.74
N ASP A 230 4.33 14.67 -16.99
CA ASP A 230 3.61 13.70 -16.15
C ASP A 230 4.29 13.18 -14.86
N ILE A 231 3.73 13.66 -13.75
CA ILE A 231 3.69 12.98 -12.44
C ILE A 231 3.04 11.58 -12.47
N HIS A 232 2.81 10.98 -13.66
CA HIS A 232 2.30 9.62 -13.85
C HIS A 232 3.39 8.55 -13.86
N SER A 233 4.68 8.90 -13.76
CA SER A 233 5.77 7.92 -13.71
C SER A 233 6.73 8.18 -12.56
N TYR A 234 6.67 7.32 -11.53
CA TYR A 234 7.67 7.30 -10.47
C TYR A 234 8.37 5.94 -10.48
N GLN A 235 9.47 5.87 -11.23
CA GLN A 235 10.38 4.74 -11.14
C GLN A 235 11.48 5.09 -10.14
N LEU A 236 11.48 4.39 -9.01
CA LEU A 236 12.54 4.56 -8.02
C LEU A 236 13.83 3.98 -8.59
N TYR A 237 14.88 4.78 -8.56
CA TYR A 237 16.22 4.25 -8.79
C TYR A 237 16.52 3.31 -7.62
N GLN A 238 16.45 2.01 -7.85
CA GLN A 238 17.01 1.04 -6.91
C GLN A 238 18.53 1.05 -7.13
N PRO A 239 19.34 1.53 -6.17
CA PRO A 239 20.78 1.28 -6.25
C PRO A 239 20.97 -0.23 -6.34
N GLU A 240 21.89 -0.69 -7.19
CA GLU A 240 22.21 -2.11 -7.28
C GLU A 240 22.49 -2.62 -5.86
N ALA A 241 21.75 -3.65 -5.45
CA ALA A 241 22.03 -4.33 -4.19
C ALA A 241 23.52 -4.71 -4.19
N PRO A 242 24.23 -4.59 -3.05
CA PRO A 242 25.60 -5.07 -2.97
C PRO A 242 25.65 -6.49 -3.53
N GLN A 243 26.53 -6.72 -4.51
CA GLN A 243 26.65 -8.02 -5.20
C GLN A 243 27.00 -9.20 -4.26
N ASN A 244 27.18 -8.92 -2.96
CA ASN A 244 27.49 -9.86 -1.89
C ASN A 244 26.40 -9.98 -0.80
N LEU A 245 25.23 -9.37 -0.94
CA LEU A 245 24.07 -9.78 -0.12
C LEU A 245 23.43 -10.99 -0.81
N GLN A 246 23.36 -12.12 -0.09
CA GLN A 246 22.65 -13.30 -0.59
C GLN A 246 21.22 -12.88 -1.02
N PRO A 247 20.72 -13.34 -2.18
CA PRO A 247 19.37 -13.02 -2.59
C PRO A 247 18.40 -13.47 -1.50
N MET A 248 17.44 -12.59 -1.16
CA MET A 248 16.38 -12.93 -0.22
C MET A 248 15.72 -14.23 -0.69
N PRO A 249 15.59 -15.26 0.17
CA PRO A 249 14.80 -16.42 -0.18
C PRO A 249 13.36 -15.98 -0.47
N ALA A 250 12.71 -16.62 -1.44
CA ALA A 250 11.31 -16.40 -1.71
C ALA A 250 10.51 -16.53 -0.41
N ALA A 251 9.59 -15.59 -0.17
CA ALA A 251 8.77 -15.56 1.04
C ALA A 251 8.19 -16.96 1.31
N ALA A 252 8.51 -17.52 2.47
CA ALA A 252 7.86 -18.73 2.94
C ALA A 252 6.35 -18.45 3.08
N PRO A 253 5.47 -19.39 2.68
CA PRO A 253 4.05 -19.25 2.93
C PRO A 253 3.80 -19.11 4.43
N LEU A 254 2.92 -18.18 4.79
CA LEU A 254 2.51 -17.92 6.18
C LEU A 254 2.16 -19.24 6.89
N PRO A 255 2.52 -19.42 8.18
CA PRO A 255 1.94 -20.50 8.96
C PRO A 255 0.42 -20.30 9.01
N ALA A 256 -0.32 -21.38 8.77
CA ALA A 256 -1.77 -21.36 8.90
C ALA A 256 -2.14 -20.97 10.34
N ALA A 257 -3.12 -20.08 10.48
CA ALA A 257 -3.74 -19.80 11.77
C ALA A 257 -4.36 -21.10 12.32
N GLU A 258 -3.93 -21.52 13.50
CA GLU A 258 -4.60 -22.56 14.31
C GLU A 258 -5.79 -21.97 15.10
#